data_AF-A0A1I2LFP9-F1
#
_entry.id   AF-A0A1I2LFP9-F1
#
_cell.length_a   1.000
_cell.length_b   1.000
_cell.length_c   1.000
_cell.angle_alpha   90.00
_cell.angle_beta   90.00
_cell.angle_gamma   90.00
#
_symmetry.space_group_name_H-M   'P 1'
#
loop_
_entity.id
_entity.type
_entity.pdbx_description
1 polymer ?
#
loop_
_entity_poly.entity_id
_entity_poly.type
_entity_poly.pdbx_seq_one_letter_code
_entity_poly.pdbx_strand_id
1 'polypeptide(L)'
;MDKVIAKMINSILKYNLYLGAILGIYIFINPKQAVLLILGLFVGTGNFILSTIVNSYFMKPEGALGAIRFITFARILVVVAIGAIIFVYNKLNVLLYAIGFTLHFIGIVMYGIRDSHKEGSE
;
A
#
# COMPACT_ATOMS: atom_id res chain seq x y z
N MET A 1 -14.99 -8.25 9.12
CA MET A 1 -13.66 -8.61 8.58
C MET A 1 -13.09 -9.74 9.42
N ASP A 2 -12.51 -10.75 8.78
CA ASP A 2 -11.88 -11.89 9.46
C ASP A 2 -10.76 -11.40 10.41
N LYS A 3 -10.66 -12.02 11.61
CA LYS A 3 -9.61 -11.68 12.60
C LYS A 3 -8.20 -11.93 12.04
N VAL A 4 -8.04 -12.93 11.18
CA VAL A 4 -6.77 -13.24 10.48
C VAL A 4 -6.39 -12.10 9.55
N ILE A 5 -7.34 -11.64 8.72
CA ILE A 5 -7.14 -10.52 7.79
C ILE A 5 -6.81 -9.23 8.55
N ALA A 6 -7.50 -8.95 9.65
CA ALA A 6 -7.23 -7.79 10.50
C ALA A 6 -5.81 -7.82 11.07
N LYS A 7 -5.35 -8.99 11.54
CA LYS A 7 -4.00 -9.20 12.09
C LYS A 7 -2.92 -9.01 11.02
N MET A 8 -3.16 -9.51 9.80
CA MET A 8 -2.28 -9.30 8.65
C MET A 8 -2.15 -7.81 8.32
N ILE A 9 -3.27 -7.11 8.14
CA ILE A 9 -3.30 -5.67 7.85
C ILE A 9 -2.52 -4.88 8.91
N ASN A 10 -2.78 -5.14 10.20
CA ASN A 10 -2.10 -4.44 11.29
C ASN A 10 -0.59 -4.69 11.31
N SER A 11 -0.16 -5.91 11.00
CA SER A 11 1.27 -6.24 10.94
C SER A 11 1.97 -5.52 9.78
N ILE A 12 1.36 -5.53 8.60
CA ILE A 12 1.88 -4.82 7.42
C ILE A 12 1.92 -3.31 7.68
N LEU A 13 0.85 -2.75 8.26
CA LEU A 13 0.80 -1.34 8.66
C LEU A 13 1.95 -0.97 9.61
N LYS A 14 2.25 -1.84 10.59
CA LYS A 14 3.37 -1.61 11.51
C LYS A 14 4.70 -1.53 10.78
N TYR A 15 4.97 -2.43 9.83
CA TYR A 15 6.20 -2.38 9.02
C TYR A 15 6.27 -1.14 8.13
N ASN A 16 5.16 -0.76 7.50
CA ASN A 16 5.12 0.46 6.68
C ASN A 16 5.25 1.73 7.52
N LEU A 17 4.77 1.72 8.76
CA LEU A 17 4.97 2.83 9.68
C LEU A 17 6.46 2.98 10.04
N TYR A 18 7.19 1.88 10.24
CA TYR A 18 8.64 1.92 10.42
C TYR A 18 9.36 2.46 9.17
N LEU A 19 8.97 2.00 7.98
CA LEU A 19 9.50 2.56 6.73
C LEU A 19 9.18 4.05 6.58
N GLY A 20 7.96 4.46 6.91
CA GLY A 20 7.54 5.85 6.91
C GLY A 20 8.34 6.70 7.90
N ALA A 21 8.69 6.18 9.06
CA ALA A 21 9.56 6.86 10.02
C ALA A 21 10.98 7.06 9.47
N ILE A 22 11.54 6.04 8.80
CA ILE A 22 12.86 6.14 8.15
C ILE A 22 12.82 7.21 7.04
N LEU A 23 11.79 7.20 6.20
CA LEU A 23 11.58 8.24 5.19
C LEU A 23 11.31 9.62 5.83
N GLY A 24 10.73 9.64 7.02
CA GLY A 24 10.53 10.86 7.82
C GLY A 24 11.84 11.51 8.23
N ILE A 25 12.85 10.72 8.59
CA ILE A 25 14.21 11.24 8.86
C ILE A 25 14.82 11.83 7.56
N TYR A 26 14.56 11.21 6.41
CA TYR A 26 15.03 11.69 5.11
C TYR A 26 14.44 13.08 4.72
N ILE A 27 13.33 13.52 5.35
CA ILE A 27 12.78 14.88 5.16
C ILE A 27 13.80 15.97 5.49
N PHE A 28 14.64 15.77 6.51
CA PHE A 28 15.63 16.78 6.92
C PHE A 28 16.75 16.98 5.88
N ILE A 29 16.93 16.03 4.97
CA ILE A 29 17.94 16.10 3.90
C ILE A 29 17.30 16.63 2.61
N ASN A 30 16.16 16.05 2.21
CA ASN A 30 15.50 16.41 0.96
C ASN A 30 13.96 16.40 1.10
N PRO A 31 13.37 17.49 1.62
CA PRO A 31 11.97 17.51 2.02
C PRO A 31 11.01 17.28 0.85
N LYS A 32 11.31 17.86 -0.32
CA LYS A 32 10.47 17.73 -1.52
C LYS A 32 10.39 16.27 -2.00
N GLN A 33 11.52 15.56 -2.00
CA GLN A 33 11.57 14.16 -2.44
C GLN A 33 10.98 13.22 -1.39
N ALA A 34 11.29 13.44 -0.11
CA ALA A 34 10.78 12.65 0.99
C ALA A 34 9.24 12.67 1.07
N VAL A 35 8.60 13.83 0.87
CA VAL A 35 7.14 13.96 0.84
C VAL A 35 6.52 13.11 -0.25
N LEU A 36 7.12 13.05 -1.45
CA LEU A 36 6.61 12.25 -2.56
C LEU A 36 6.74 10.74 -2.28
N LEU A 37 7.84 10.33 -1.66
CA LEU A 37 8.06 8.94 -1.25
C LEU A 37 7.04 8.51 -0.19
N ILE A 38 6.81 9.36 0.83
CA ILE A 38 5.83 9.11 1.89
C ILE A 38 4.41 9.08 1.33
N LEU A 39 4.08 10.00 0.41
CA LEU A 39 2.80 10.01 -0.28
C LEU A 39 2.57 8.71 -1.06
N GLY A 40 3.58 8.27 -1.82
CA GLY A 40 3.55 6.99 -2.52
C GLY A 40 3.28 5.84 -1.55
N LEU A 41 4.04 5.76 -0.45
CA LEU A 41 3.89 4.71 0.57
C LEU A 41 2.48 4.68 1.15
N PHE A 42 1.90 5.86 1.43
CA PHE A 42 0.55 5.98 1.95
C PHE A 42 -0.51 5.52 0.94
N VAL A 43 -0.38 5.94 -0.33
CA VAL A 43 -1.29 5.52 -1.41
C VAL A 43 -1.19 4.01 -1.66
N GLY A 44 0.03 3.45 -1.68
CA GLY A 44 0.25 2.00 -1.82
C GLY A 44 -0.39 1.22 -0.68
N THR A 45 -0.20 1.69 0.56
CA THR A 45 -0.80 1.08 1.75
C THR A 45 -2.31 1.16 1.74
N GLY A 46 -2.90 2.31 1.40
CA GLY A 46 -4.34 2.48 1.27
C GLY A 46 -4.92 1.59 0.17
N ASN A 47 -4.25 1.50 -0.98
CA ASN A 47 -4.66 0.64 -2.09
C ASN A 47 -4.65 -0.84 -1.69
N PHE A 48 -3.65 -1.29 -0.93
CA PHE A 48 -3.59 -2.64 -0.38
C PHE A 48 -4.73 -2.93 0.62
N ILE A 49 -4.98 -2.02 1.56
CA ILE A 49 -6.05 -2.17 2.56
C ILE A 49 -7.40 -2.27 1.87
N LEU A 50 -7.70 -1.35 0.95
CA LEU A 50 -8.94 -1.38 0.17
C LEU A 50 -9.06 -2.68 -0.63
N SER A 51 -7.97 -3.18 -1.21
CA SER A 51 -7.95 -4.47 -1.92
C SER A 51 -8.29 -5.64 -1.04
N THR A 52 -7.68 -5.68 0.14
CA THR A 52 -7.91 -6.74 1.10
C THR A 52 -9.36 -6.72 1.59
N ILE A 53 -9.89 -5.54 1.91
CA ILE A 53 -11.29 -5.34 2.31
C ILE A 53 -12.23 -5.80 1.20
N VAL A 54 -12.10 -5.25 -0.01
CA VAL A 54 -13.00 -5.56 -1.15
C VAL A 54 -12.97 -7.05 -1.45
N ASN A 55 -11.79 -7.67 -1.53
CA ASN A 55 -11.68 -9.10 -1.77
C ASN A 55 -12.33 -9.92 -0.64
N SER A 56 -12.13 -9.53 0.63
CA SER A 56 -12.72 -10.25 1.78
C SER A 56 -14.25 -10.20 1.84
N TYR A 57 -14.87 -9.12 1.34
CA TYR A 57 -16.32 -8.98 1.34
C TYR A 57 -16.97 -9.61 0.11
N PHE A 58 -16.34 -9.50 -1.06
CA PHE A 58 -16.98 -9.84 -2.34
C PHE A 58 -16.52 -11.17 -2.96
N MET A 59 -15.45 -11.83 -2.50
CA MET A 59 -15.06 -13.17 -2.99
C MET A 59 -15.85 -14.33 -2.35
N LYS A 60 -16.97 -14.04 -1.67
CA LYS A 60 -17.90 -15.07 -1.19
C LYS A 60 -18.66 -15.71 -2.37
N PRO A 61 -19.17 -16.94 -2.25
CA PRO A 61 -19.80 -17.69 -3.36
C PRO A 61 -20.97 -16.95 -4.06
N GLU A 62 -21.62 -16.00 -3.38
CA GLU A 62 -22.68 -15.14 -3.93
C GLU A 62 -22.17 -13.77 -4.44
N GLY A 63 -20.87 -13.64 -4.63
CA GLY A 63 -20.17 -12.38 -4.85
C GLY A 63 -20.58 -11.61 -6.11
N ALA A 64 -20.79 -10.31 -5.95
CA ALA A 64 -21.05 -9.39 -7.05
C ALA A 64 -19.78 -9.10 -7.86
N LEU A 65 -19.41 -10.03 -8.76
CA LEU A 65 -18.21 -9.93 -9.62
C LEU A 65 -18.11 -8.59 -10.37
N GLY A 66 -19.25 -8.02 -10.78
CA GLY A 66 -19.34 -6.70 -11.39
C GLY A 66 -18.89 -5.57 -10.47
N ALA A 67 -19.30 -5.61 -9.19
CA ALA A 67 -18.90 -4.62 -8.19
C ALA A 67 -17.39 -4.70 -7.90
N ILE A 68 -16.81 -5.91 -7.84
CA ILE A 68 -15.36 -6.09 -7.68
C ILE A 68 -14.59 -5.43 -8.82
N ARG A 69 -15.01 -5.67 -10.07
CA ARG A 69 -14.38 -5.09 -11.26
C ARG A 69 -14.45 -3.57 -11.23
N PHE A 70 -15.62 -3.02 -10.94
CA PHE A 70 -15.81 -1.57 -10.85
C PHE A 70 -14.93 -0.94 -9.76
N ILE A 71 -14.93 -1.49 -8.54
CA ILE A 71 -14.13 -0.97 -7.43
C ILE A 71 -12.63 -1.09 -7.74
N THR A 72 -12.21 -2.18 -8.39
CA THR A 72 -10.82 -2.34 -8.84
C THR A 72 -10.42 -1.28 -9.84
N PHE A 73 -11.25 -1.05 -10.85
CA PHE A 73 -11.01 0.00 -11.84
C PHE A 73 -10.96 1.39 -11.21
N ALA A 74 -11.92 1.73 -10.34
CA ALA A 74 -11.96 2.99 -9.62
C ALA A 74 -10.68 3.24 -8.81
N ARG A 75 -10.16 2.23 -8.12
CA ARG A 75 -8.93 2.34 -7.34
C ARG A 75 -7.70 2.57 -8.22
N ILE A 76 -7.58 1.86 -9.34
CA ILE A 76 -6.51 2.08 -10.31
C ILE A 76 -6.58 3.52 -10.84
N LEU A 77 -7.77 4.02 -11.18
CA LEU A 77 -7.96 5.39 -11.61
C LEU A 77 -7.50 6.41 -10.56
N VAL A 78 -7.79 6.19 -9.27
CA VAL A 78 -7.32 7.08 -8.20
C VAL A 78 -5.79 7.10 -8.12
N VAL A 79 -5.14 5.94 -8.15
CA VAL A 79 -3.66 5.84 -8.10
C VAL A 79 -3.02 6.54 -9.30
N VAL A 80 -3.59 6.34 -10.49
CA VAL A 80 -3.12 6.96 -11.74
C VAL A 80 -3.39 8.46 -11.74
N ALA A 81 -4.54 8.91 -11.27
CA ALA A 81 -4.89 10.33 -11.19
C ALA A 81 -3.92 11.10 -10.29
N ILE A 82 -3.55 10.54 -9.13
CA ILE A 82 -2.54 11.14 -8.24
C ILE A 82 -1.19 11.25 -8.98
N GLY A 83 -0.77 10.18 -9.66
CA GLY A 83 0.46 10.20 -10.47
C GLY A 83 0.42 11.23 -11.61
N ALA A 84 -0.72 11.38 -12.28
CA ALA A 84 -0.91 12.33 -13.36
C ALA A 84 -0.85 13.79 -12.86
N ILE A 85 -1.44 14.08 -11.69
CA ILE A 85 -1.32 15.40 -11.06
C ILE A 85 0.15 15.71 -10.79
N ILE A 86 0.90 14.76 -10.19
CA ILE A 86 2.34 14.94 -9.93
C ILE A 86 3.13 15.15 -11.23
N PHE A 87 2.78 14.43 -12.30
CA PHE A 87 3.43 14.53 -13.60
C PHE A 87 3.34 15.94 -14.20
N VAL A 88 2.18 16.59 -14.08
CA VAL A 88 1.95 17.95 -14.60
C VAL A 88 2.89 18.95 -13.92
N TYR A 89 3.20 18.77 -12.64
CA TYR A 89 4.15 19.63 -11.93
C TYR A 89 5.61 19.28 -12.23
N ASN A 90 5.99 18.01 -12.16
CA ASN A 90 7.34 17.55 -12.46
C ASN A 90 7.37 16.05 -12.80
N LYS A 91 7.83 15.75 -14.01
CA LYS A 91 7.88 14.37 -14.54
C LYS A 91 8.75 13.44 -13.69
N LEU A 92 9.87 13.92 -13.14
CA LEU A 92 10.76 13.13 -12.30
C LEU A 92 10.14 12.84 -10.93
N ASN A 93 9.24 13.68 -10.44
CA ASN A 93 8.57 13.47 -9.16
C ASN A 93 7.61 12.28 -9.17
N VAL A 94 7.10 11.89 -10.35
CA VAL A 94 6.28 10.68 -10.50
C VAL A 94 7.09 9.43 -10.18
N LEU A 95 8.38 9.42 -10.52
CA LEU A 95 9.26 8.29 -10.20
C LEU A 95 9.39 8.12 -8.69
N LEU A 96 9.56 9.21 -7.94
CA LEU A 96 9.64 9.18 -6.48
C LEU A 96 8.33 8.70 -5.86
N TYR A 97 7.19 9.18 -6.37
CA TYR A 97 5.88 8.68 -5.97
C TYR A 97 5.73 7.18 -6.26
N ALA A 98 6.12 6.71 -7.44
CA ALA A 98 6.06 5.30 -7.82
C ALA A 98 6.97 4.44 -6.93
N ILE A 99 8.19 4.90 -6.63
CA ILE A 99 9.10 4.24 -5.69
C ILE A 99 8.42 4.14 -4.32
N GLY A 100 7.90 5.25 -3.79
CA GLY A 100 7.15 5.28 -2.54
C GLY A 100 6.00 4.27 -2.53
N PHE A 101 5.21 4.23 -3.59
CA PHE A 101 4.11 3.29 -3.77
C PHE A 101 4.58 1.83 -3.70
N THR A 102 5.71 1.52 -4.33
CA THR A 102 6.30 0.17 -4.28
C THR A 102 6.93 -0.18 -2.93
N LEU A 103 7.40 0.79 -2.13
CA LEU A 103 8.00 0.51 -0.83
C LEU A 103 7.04 -0.18 0.16
N HIS A 104 5.73 -0.01 -0.02
CA HIS A 104 4.72 -0.77 0.74
C HIS A 104 4.92 -2.30 0.63
N PHE A 105 5.42 -2.81 -0.51
CA PHE A 105 5.67 -4.23 -0.70
C PHE A 105 6.70 -4.79 0.30
N ILE A 106 7.63 -3.96 0.79
CA ILE A 106 8.57 -4.39 1.84
C ILE A 106 7.78 -4.80 3.09
N GLY A 107 6.76 -4.04 3.50
CA GLY A 107 5.91 -4.40 4.64
C GLY A 107 5.15 -5.71 4.44
N ILE A 108 4.72 -6.00 3.21
CA ILE A 108 4.07 -7.27 2.84
C ILE A 108 5.07 -8.43 2.94
N VAL A 109 6.26 -8.28 2.37
CA VAL A 109 7.30 -9.33 2.39
C VAL A 109 7.76 -9.61 3.82
N MET A 110 7.98 -8.57 4.63
CA MET A 110 8.36 -8.72 6.04
C MET A 110 7.28 -9.43 6.86
N TYR A 111 6.00 -9.18 6.59
CA TYR A 111 4.91 -9.96 7.18
C TYR A 111 5.00 -11.44 6.77
N GLY A 112 5.15 -11.72 5.47
CA GLY A 112 5.22 -13.09 4.96
C GLY A 112 6.35 -13.90 5.60
N ILE A 113 7.56 -13.33 5.68
CA ILE A 113 8.72 -13.98 6.32
C ILE A 113 8.47 -14.26 7.81
N ARG A 114 7.84 -13.32 8.53
CA ARG A 114 7.54 -13.50 9.96
C ARG A 114 6.51 -14.61 10.19
N ASP A 115 5.49 -14.70 9.33
CA ASP A 115 4.42 -15.69 9.47
C ASP A 115 4.95 -17.09 9.15
N SER A 116 5.75 -17.26 8.09
CA SER A 116 6.37 -18.54 7.75
C SER A 116 7.30 -19.08 8.85
N HIS A 117 7.97 -18.18 9.59
CA HIS A 117 8.81 -18.58 10.72
C HIS A 117 8.02 -19.08 11.93
N LYS A 118 6.76 -18.68 12.09
CA LYS A 118 5.91 -19.14 13.20
C LYS A 118 5.38 -20.55 12.97
N GLU A 119 5.00 -20.87 11.73
CA GLU A 119 4.51 -22.21 11.38
C GLU A 119 5.61 -23.29 11.47
N GLY A 120 6.88 -22.93 11.31
CA GLY A 120 8.01 -23.86 11.49
C GLY A 120 8.49 -24.04 12.94
N SER A 121 7.83 -23.40 13.91
CA SER A 121 8.20 -23.43 15.34
C SER A 121 7.13 -24.04 16.24
N GLU A 122 6.03 -24.51 15.66
CA GLU A 122 4.98 -25.34 16.30
C GLU A 122 5.13 -26.81 15.85
#